data_AF-A0A444ZHT9-F1
#
_entry.id   AF-A0A444ZHT9-F1
#
_cell.length_a   1.000
_cell.length_b   1.000
_cell.length_c   1.000
_cell.angle_alpha   90.00
_cell.angle_beta   90.00
_cell.angle_gamma   90.00
#
_symmetry.space_group_name_H-M   'P 1'
#
loop_
_entity.id
_entity.type
_entity.pdbx_description
1 polymer ?
#
loop_
_entity_poly.entity_id
_entity_poly.type
_entity_poly.pdbx_seq_one_letter_code
_entity_poly.pdbx_strand_id
1 'polypeptide(L)'
;MSSDVVTTDSPSWLTKIQRTVRKLFKAVNFFETPLNQTDAARVRKEYDELSSKLSKLQSRVSSLTQKLKHDFGPEGEFYSFYDRCFESKQNKYTYKVCPYDQASQEEGYSTTRLG
;
A
#
# COMPACT_ATOMS: atom_id res chain seq x y z
N MET A 1 60.17 -0.14 -45.21
CA MET A 1 59.25 0.22 -44.11
C MET A 1 57.94 0.63 -44.79
N SER A 2 56.91 -0.21 -44.68
CA SER A 2 55.70 -0.18 -45.49
C SER A 2 54.83 1.03 -45.21
N SER A 3 54.40 1.71 -46.26
CA SER A 3 53.32 2.70 -46.24
C SER A 3 52.23 2.21 -47.18
N ASP A 4 51.41 1.28 -46.72
CA ASP A 4 50.16 0.94 -47.41
C ASP A 4 49.05 1.83 -46.83
N VAL A 5 48.91 3.00 -47.44
CA VAL A 5 47.69 3.81 -47.31
C VAL A 5 46.60 3.06 -48.07
N VAL A 6 45.75 2.36 -47.33
CA VAL A 6 44.52 1.80 -47.87
C VAL A 6 43.58 2.96 -48.19
N THR A 7 43.68 3.49 -49.40
CA THR A 7 42.68 4.39 -49.98
C THR A 7 41.39 3.59 -50.20
N THR A 8 40.56 3.48 -49.17
CA THR A 8 39.23 2.90 -49.28
C THR A 8 38.32 3.94 -49.89
N ASP A 9 38.20 3.88 -51.21
CA ASP A 9 37.21 4.60 -51.99
C ASP A 9 35.83 4.10 -51.58
N SER A 10 35.25 4.76 -50.57
CA SER A 10 33.96 4.38 -50.01
C SER A 10 32.88 4.82 -51.00
N PRO A 11 32.19 3.88 -51.66
CA PRO A 11 31.31 4.22 -52.78
C PRO A 11 30.14 5.11 -52.33
N SER A 12 29.78 6.09 -53.16
CA SER A 12 28.78 7.15 -52.92
C SER A 12 27.46 6.68 -52.26
N TRP A 13 27.05 5.43 -52.49
CA TRP A 13 25.87 4.81 -51.88
C TRP A 13 25.98 4.58 -50.35
N LEU A 14 27.17 4.26 -49.80
CA LEU A 14 27.34 4.06 -48.35
C LEU A 14 27.08 5.36 -47.59
N THR A 15 27.53 6.49 -48.13
CA THR A 15 27.28 7.80 -47.53
C THR A 15 25.78 8.15 -47.51
N LYS A 16 25.02 7.67 -48.51
CA LYS A 16 23.56 7.81 -48.56
C LYS A 16 22.88 6.92 -47.53
N ILE A 17 23.29 5.66 -47.40
CA ILE A 17 22.76 4.74 -46.37
C ILE A 17 23.04 5.29 -44.99
N GLN A 18 24.27 5.74 -44.72
CA GLN A 18 24.64 6.31 -43.43
C GLN A 18 23.82 7.57 -43.10
N ARG A 19 23.52 8.43 -44.09
CA ARG A 19 22.63 9.59 -43.90
C ARG A 19 21.19 9.17 -43.63
N THR A 20 20.66 8.20 -44.36
CA THR A 20 19.29 7.70 -44.18
C THR A 20 19.13 7.05 -42.82
N VAL A 21 20.09 6.20 -42.43
CA VAL A 21 20.15 5.60 -41.09
C VAL A 21 20.26 6.67 -40.01
N ARG A 22 21.13 7.69 -40.17
CA ARG A 22 21.19 8.82 -39.22
C ARG A 22 19.89 9.60 -39.14
N LYS A 23 19.22 9.86 -40.26
CA LYS A 23 17.92 10.56 -40.30
C LYS A 23 16.83 9.75 -39.61
N LEU A 24 16.79 8.44 -39.87
CA LEU A 24 15.86 7.52 -39.22
C LEU A 24 16.18 7.39 -37.73
N PHE A 25 17.43 7.23 -37.34
CA PHE A 25 17.85 7.18 -35.94
C PHE A 25 17.48 8.47 -35.21
N LYS A 26 17.66 9.64 -35.84
CA LYS A 26 17.26 10.94 -35.29
C LYS A 26 15.73 11.10 -35.21
N ALA A 27 14.98 10.54 -36.16
CA ALA A 27 13.52 10.55 -36.18
C ALA A 27 12.89 9.54 -35.22
N VAL A 28 13.56 8.41 -34.95
CA VAL A 28 13.11 7.39 -34.00
C VAL A 28 13.46 7.78 -32.57
N ASN A 29 14.65 8.38 -32.34
CA ASN A 29 14.96 9.03 -31.05
C ASN A 29 14.04 10.22 -30.74
N PHE A 30 13.30 10.73 -31.73
CA PHE A 30 12.30 11.79 -31.55
C PHE A 30 10.97 11.25 -30.99
N PHE A 31 10.78 9.94 -30.97
CA PHE A 31 9.64 9.24 -30.37
C PHE A 31 10.03 8.54 -29.07
N GLU A 32 10.85 9.17 -28.23
CA GLU A 32 10.56 9.08 -26.80
C GLU A 32 9.29 9.89 -26.61
N THR A 33 8.12 9.24 -26.61
CA THR A 33 6.94 9.89 -26.03
C THR A 33 7.37 10.32 -24.63
N PRO A 34 7.44 11.62 -24.30
CA PRO A 34 7.67 11.99 -22.93
C PRO A 34 6.45 11.45 -22.19
N LEU A 35 6.63 10.36 -21.45
CA LEU A 35 5.74 10.06 -20.34
C LEU A 35 5.83 11.33 -19.50
N ASN A 36 4.80 12.17 -19.62
CA ASN A 36 4.71 13.40 -18.84
C ASN A 36 4.81 12.93 -17.39
N GLN A 37 5.98 13.10 -16.78
CA GLN A 37 6.26 12.54 -15.46
C GLN A 37 5.28 13.10 -14.42
N THR A 38 4.70 14.27 -14.73
CA THR A 38 3.54 14.90 -14.11
C THR A 38 2.26 14.05 -14.17
N ASP A 39 1.92 13.48 -15.33
CA ASP A 39 0.76 12.60 -15.51
C ASP A 39 0.96 11.27 -14.79
N ALA A 40 2.14 10.66 -14.91
CA ALA A 40 2.47 9.44 -14.19
C ALA A 40 2.46 9.64 -12.67
N ALA A 41 3.01 10.75 -12.17
CA ALA A 41 3.00 11.09 -10.74
C ALA A 41 1.58 11.37 -10.24
N ARG A 42 0.76 12.08 -11.03
CA ARG A 42 -0.65 12.36 -10.71
C ARG A 42 -1.45 11.06 -10.60
N VAL A 43 -1.36 10.18 -11.59
CA VAL A 43 -2.07 8.90 -11.60
C VAL A 43 -1.67 8.02 -10.40
N ARG A 44 -0.37 7.98 -10.05
CA ARG A 44 0.09 7.27 -8.85
C ARG A 44 -0.51 7.86 -7.57
N LYS A 45 -0.49 9.19 -7.44
CA LYS A 45 -1.07 9.87 -6.28
C LYS A 45 -2.57 9.60 -6.14
N GLU A 46 -3.32 9.69 -7.25
CA GLU A 46 -4.76 9.38 -7.27
C GLU A 46 -5.02 7.92 -6.92
N TYR A 47 -4.24 6.99 -7.47
CA TYR A 47 -4.31 5.58 -7.12
C TYR A 47 -4.02 5.33 -5.64
N ASP A 48 -2.95 5.90 -5.09
CA ASP A 48 -2.57 5.75 -3.69
C ASP A 48 -3.65 6.31 -2.75
N GLU A 49 -4.24 7.46 -3.12
CA GLU A 49 -5.34 8.06 -2.37
C GLU A 49 -6.59 7.17 -2.37
N LEU A 50 -6.99 6.66 -3.54
CA LEU A 50 -8.14 5.76 -3.66
C LEU A 50 -7.90 4.42 -2.97
N SER A 51 -6.69 3.86 -3.09
CA SER A 51 -6.26 2.64 -2.42
C SER A 51 -6.30 2.79 -0.90
N SER A 52 -5.82 3.93 -0.38
CA SER A 52 -5.90 4.25 1.05
C SER A 52 -7.35 4.36 1.52
N LYS A 53 -8.23 5.03 0.76
CA LYS A 53 -9.67 5.12 1.06
C LYS A 53 -10.33 3.74 1.08
N LEU A 54 -10.02 2.91 0.08
CA LEU A 54 -10.55 1.55 -0.01
C LEU A 54 -10.11 0.70 1.20
N SER A 55 -8.83 0.74 1.56
CA SER A 55 -8.30 0.02 2.73
C SER A 55 -8.99 0.45 4.03
N LYS A 56 -9.22 1.75 4.23
CA LYS A 56 -9.98 2.27 5.38
C LYS A 56 -11.42 1.75 5.42
N LEU A 57 -12.10 1.72 4.27
CA LEU A 57 -13.46 1.19 4.18
C LEU A 57 -13.50 -0.32 4.46
N GLN A 58 -12.57 -1.09 3.90
CA GLN A 58 -12.44 -2.52 4.15
C GLN A 58 -12.18 -2.81 5.63
N SER A 59 -11.30 -2.04 6.28
CA SER A 59 -11.04 -2.14 7.72
C SER A 59 -12.31 -1.87 8.54
N ARG A 60 -13.08 -0.84 8.17
CA ARG A 60 -14.34 -0.51 8.84
C ARG A 60 -15.43 -1.58 8.63
N VAL A 61 -15.51 -2.16 7.44
CA VAL A 61 -16.41 -3.30 7.18
C VAL A 61 -15.99 -4.49 8.02
N SER A 62 -14.70 -4.79 8.10
CA SER A 62 -14.17 -5.89 8.92
C SER A 62 -14.50 -5.70 10.40
N SER A 63 -14.28 -4.50 10.95
CA SER A 63 -14.58 -4.22 12.36
C SER A 63 -16.08 -4.28 12.66
N LEU A 64 -16.93 -3.74 11.80
CA LEU A 64 -18.40 -3.85 11.94
C LEU A 64 -18.89 -5.30 11.82
N THR A 65 -18.31 -6.06 10.90
CA THR A 65 -18.64 -7.48 10.73
C THR A 65 -18.24 -8.28 11.95
N GLN A 66 -17.05 -8.02 12.53
CA GLN A 66 -16.64 -8.65 13.78
C GLN A 66 -17.56 -8.26 14.93
N LYS A 67 -17.96 -6.99 15.02
CA LYS A 67 -18.91 -6.52 16.03
C LYS A 67 -20.25 -7.26 15.95
N LEU A 68 -20.80 -7.44 14.75
CA LEU A 68 -22.06 -8.15 14.52
C LEU A 68 -22.02 -9.66 14.84
N LYS A 69 -20.83 -10.25 15.03
CA LYS A 69 -20.71 -11.66 15.45
C LYS A 69 -21.00 -11.86 16.94
N HIS A 70 -20.96 -10.79 17.73
CA HIS A 70 -21.28 -10.89 19.15
C HIS A 70 -22.79 -11.05 19.36
N ASP A 71 -23.14 -11.80 20.39
CA ASP A 71 -24.52 -11.92 20.84
C ASP A 71 -24.90 -10.69 21.68
N PHE A 72 -25.70 -9.80 21.10
CA PHE A 72 -26.22 -8.62 21.80
C PHE A 72 -27.59 -8.89 22.46
N GLY A 73 -28.08 -10.13 22.42
CA GLY A 73 -29.45 -10.47 22.79
C GLY A 73 -30.43 -10.32 21.62
N PRO A 74 -31.66 -10.86 21.76
CA PRO A 74 -32.66 -10.87 20.69
C PRO A 74 -33.01 -9.49 20.15
N GLU A 75 -33.06 -8.49 21.02
CA GLU A 75 -33.40 -7.10 20.69
C GLU A 75 -32.21 -6.14 20.91
N GLY A 76 -31.00 -6.68 21.09
CA GLY A 76 -29.79 -5.89 21.31
C GLY A 76 -29.66 -5.32 22.73
N GLU A 77 -30.32 -5.93 23.72
CA GLU A 77 -30.36 -5.51 25.13
C GLU A 77 -28.94 -5.33 25.73
N PHE A 78 -28.00 -6.15 25.28
CA PHE A 78 -26.63 -6.17 25.77
C PHE A 78 -25.68 -5.27 24.97
N TYR A 79 -26.14 -4.62 23.90
CA TYR A 79 -25.33 -3.70 23.11
C TYR A 79 -24.69 -2.59 23.94
N SER A 80 -25.39 -2.16 25.00
CA SER A 80 -24.89 -1.13 25.93
C SER A 80 -23.59 -1.52 26.65
N PHE A 81 -23.24 -2.81 26.69
CA PHE A 81 -22.01 -3.34 27.27
C PHE A 81 -20.84 -3.45 26.27
N TYR A 82 -21.10 -3.23 24.98
CA TYR A 82 -20.04 -3.19 23.97
C TYR A 82 -19.07 -2.04 24.25
N ASP A 83 -17.77 -2.31 24.17
CA ASP A 83 -16.68 -1.39 24.56
C ASP A 83 -16.75 -0.88 26.02
N ARG A 84 -17.53 -1.52 26.90
CA ARG A 84 -17.55 -1.22 28.33
C ARG A 84 -16.84 -2.30 29.12
N CYS A 85 -16.05 -1.87 30.08
CA CYS A 85 -15.39 -2.76 31.04
C CYS A 85 -15.78 -2.36 32.46
N PHE A 86 -15.86 -3.35 33.32
CA PHE A 86 -16.19 -3.19 34.73
C PHE A 86 -15.00 -3.59 35.57
N GLU A 87 -14.66 -2.76 36.55
CA GLU A 87 -13.49 -2.96 37.39
C GLU A 87 -13.88 -3.12 38.86
N SER A 88 -13.26 -4.07 39.53
CA SER A 88 -13.45 -4.31 40.97
C SER A 88 -12.12 -4.65 41.63
N LYS A 89 -11.77 -3.87 42.65
CA LYS A 89 -10.55 -4.07 43.42
C LYS A 89 -10.81 -4.96 44.63
N GLN A 90 -10.05 -6.04 44.75
CA GLN A 90 -10.05 -6.93 45.91
C GLN A 90 -8.62 -7.11 46.42
N ASN A 91 -8.34 -6.62 47.62
CA ASN A 91 -6.99 -6.60 48.20
C ASN A 91 -5.98 -5.94 47.26
N LYS A 92 -4.96 -6.69 46.81
CA LYS A 92 -3.91 -6.25 45.89
C LYS A 92 -4.26 -6.42 44.40
N TYR A 93 -5.42 -6.98 44.10
CA TYR A 93 -5.85 -7.32 42.74
C TYR A 93 -6.94 -6.38 42.23
N THR A 94 -6.82 -5.92 41.00
CA THR A 94 -7.90 -5.26 40.25
C THR A 94 -8.40 -6.22 39.18
N TYR A 95 -9.66 -6.64 39.28
CA TYR A 95 -10.30 -7.44 38.25
C TYR A 95 -10.99 -6.51 37.26
N LYS A 96 -10.74 -6.72 35.97
CA LYS A 96 -11.38 -6.00 34.88
C LYS A 96 -12.08 -7.00 33.98
N VAL A 97 -13.36 -6.76 33.71
CA VAL A 97 -14.17 -7.65 32.86
C VAL A 97 -14.79 -6.82 31.74
N CYS A 98 -14.46 -7.15 30.50
CA CYS A 98 -15.04 -6.57 29.29
C CYS A 98 -15.90 -7.65 28.61
N PRO A 99 -17.25 -7.55 28.63
CA PRO A 99 -18.14 -8.65 28.21
C PRO A 99 -17.94 -9.17 26.77
N TYR A 100 -17.45 -8.32 25.88
CA TYR A 100 -17.24 -8.64 24.46
C TYR A 100 -15.75 -8.65 24.04
N ASP A 101 -14.84 -8.64 25.02
CA ASP A 101 -13.40 -8.69 24.79
C ASP A 101 -12.76 -9.71 25.74
N GLN A 102 -12.01 -9.26 26.74
CA GLN A 102 -11.30 -10.12 27.67
C GLN A 102 -11.60 -9.76 29.13
N ALA A 103 -11.38 -10.73 30.02
CA ALA A 103 -11.25 -10.48 31.45
C ALA A 103 -9.78 -10.53 31.86
N SER A 104 -9.37 -9.64 32.76
CA SER A 104 -8.02 -9.58 33.28
C SER A 104 -7.98 -9.35 34.79
N GLN A 105 -6.88 -9.79 35.38
CA GLN A 105 -6.47 -9.50 36.74
C GLN A 105 -5.19 -8.69 36.70
N GLU A 106 -5.18 -7.54 37.35
CA GLU A 106 -4.01 -6.67 37.47
C GLU A 106 -3.47 -6.72 38.91
N GLU A 107 -2.17 -6.93 39.04
CA GLU A 107 -1.41 -6.88 40.29
C GLU A 107 -0.18 -6.00 40.09
N GLY A 108 -0.29 -4.71 40.44
CA GLY A 108 0.77 -3.72 40.18
C GLY A 108 1.03 -3.56 38.67
N TYR A 109 2.19 -4.01 38.20
CA TYR A 109 2.56 -3.99 36.77
C TYR A 109 2.28 -5.32 36.04
N SER A 110 1.81 -6.34 36.76
CA SER A 110 1.48 -7.64 36.17
C SER A 110 0.02 -7.68 35.75
N THR A 111 -0.25 -8.20 34.56
CA THR A 111 -1.61 -8.43 34.05
C THR A 111 -1.74 -9.89 33.63
N THR A 112 -2.72 -10.58 34.20
CA THR A 112 -3.07 -11.96 33.87
C THR A 112 -4.41 -11.99 33.18
N ARG A 113 -4.49 -12.62 32.01
CA ARG A 113 -5.76 -12.86 31.31
C ARG A 113 -6.53 -13.99 32.00
N LEU A 114 -7.83 -13.80 32.14
CA LEU A 114 -8.75 -14.74 32.75
C LEU A 114 -9.66 -15.29 31.65
N GLY A 115 -9.41 -16.52 31.20
CA GLY A 115 -10.15 -17.17 30.11
C GLY A 115 -9.44 -17.06 28.77
#